data_AF-T1A8E5-F1
#
_entry.id   AF-T1A8E5-F1
#
_cell.length_a   1.000
_cell.length_b   1.000
_cell.length_c   1.000
_cell.angle_alpha   90.00
_cell.angle_beta   90.00
_cell.angle_gamma   90.00
#
_symmetry.space_group_name_H-M   'P 1'
#
loop_
_entity.id
_entity.type
_entity.pdbx_description
1 polymer ?
#
loop_
_entity_poly.entity_id
_entity_poly.type
_entity_poly.pdbx_seq_one_letter_code
_entity_poly.pdbx_strand_id
1 'polypeptide(L)'
;MERPSANAAMVAFGSISVQNGRVIVFGWLFDAKNTQSAQVLGQQYNEALTPDTARHIAHEFADAIIARLGGGINGIAESKIFYISDRSGNKEVWEMDYDGR
;
A
#
# COMPACT_ATOMS: atom_id res chain seq x y z
N MET A 1 -15.09 31.18 0.01
CA MET A 1 -13.82 30.56 -0.42
C MET A 1 -14.14 29.13 -0.81
N GLU A 2 -14.42 28.88 -2.09
CA GLU A 2 -14.73 27.52 -2.55
C GLU A 2 -13.46 26.68 -2.55
N ARG A 3 -13.50 25.56 -1.81
CA ARG A 3 -12.46 24.54 -1.89
C ARG A 3 -12.70 23.78 -3.20
N PRO A 4 -11.74 23.68 -4.13
CA PRO A 4 -11.94 22.94 -5.35
C PRO A 4 -12.33 21.51 -4.98
N SER A 5 -13.49 21.05 -5.44
CA SER A 5 -13.94 19.68 -5.21
C SER A 5 -12.94 18.72 -5.86
N ALA A 6 -12.39 17.78 -5.09
CA ALA A 6 -11.53 16.75 -5.65
C ALA A 6 -12.35 15.90 -6.66
N ASN A 7 -11.97 15.92 -7.94
CA ASN A 7 -12.59 15.12 -9.00
C ASN A 7 -11.93 13.73 -9.08
N ALA A 8 -12.04 12.97 -7.99
CA ALA A 8 -11.53 11.60 -7.92
C ALA A 8 -12.52 10.61 -8.54
N ALA A 9 -12.02 9.61 -9.27
CA ALA A 9 -12.83 8.47 -9.72
C ALA A 9 -12.92 7.38 -8.64
N MET A 10 -11.80 7.14 -7.93
CA MET A 10 -11.69 6.16 -6.86
C MET A 10 -11.13 6.83 -5.61
N VAL A 11 -11.59 6.40 -4.42
CA VAL A 11 -11.10 6.88 -3.13
C VAL A 11 -10.71 5.68 -2.27
N ALA A 12 -9.45 5.64 -1.87
CA ALA A 12 -8.95 4.68 -0.90
C ALA A 12 -9.01 5.29 0.52
N PHE A 13 -9.49 4.52 1.49
CA PHE A 13 -9.55 4.93 2.89
C PHE A 13 -9.54 3.69 3.80
N GLY A 14 -9.34 3.90 5.09
CA GLY A 14 -9.18 2.81 6.02
C GLY A 14 -9.12 3.23 7.47
N SER A 15 -8.92 2.25 8.33
CA SER A 15 -8.63 2.45 9.75
C SER A 15 -7.50 1.53 10.19
N ILE A 16 -6.75 1.99 11.19
CA ILE A 16 -5.67 1.23 11.82
C ILE A 16 -5.86 1.26 13.33
N SER A 17 -5.65 0.12 13.98
CA SER A 17 -5.62 0.01 15.43
C SER A 17 -4.51 -0.93 15.87
N VAL A 18 -3.98 -0.71 17.08
CA VAL A 18 -2.96 -1.55 17.68
C VAL A 18 -3.49 -2.09 19.00
N GLN A 19 -3.61 -3.41 19.12
CA GLN A 19 -4.17 -4.07 20.30
C GLN A 19 -3.45 -5.39 20.53
N ASN A 20 -3.10 -5.70 21.80
CA ASN A 20 -2.49 -6.97 22.20
C ASN A 20 -1.26 -7.37 21.37
N GLY A 21 -0.38 -6.41 21.05
CA GLY A 21 0.83 -6.67 20.27
C GLY A 21 0.58 -6.95 18.78
N ARG A 22 -0.61 -6.61 18.27
CA ARG A 22 -0.98 -6.78 16.86
C ARG A 22 -1.43 -5.46 16.25
N VAL A 23 -1.22 -5.33 14.94
CA VAL A 23 -1.76 -4.25 14.11
C VAL A 23 -2.97 -4.81 13.34
N ILE A 24 -4.11 -4.14 13.47
CA ILE A 24 -5.32 -4.47 12.72
C ILE A 24 -5.61 -3.30 11.79
N VAL A 25 -5.66 -3.57 10.49
CA VAL A 25 -5.95 -2.58 9.45
C VAL A 25 -7.16 -3.01 8.65
N PHE A 26 -8.07 -2.07 8.41
CA PHE A 26 -9.12 -2.22 7.41
C PHE A 26 -8.86 -1.22 6.28
N GLY A 27 -8.86 -1.70 5.04
CA GLY A 27 -8.66 -0.89 3.85
C GLY A 27 -9.80 -1.07 2.86
N TRP A 28 -10.30 0.03 2.32
CA TRP A 28 -11.36 0.06 1.32
C TRP A 28 -10.96 0.92 0.12
N LEU A 29 -11.42 0.51 -1.06
CA LEU A 29 -11.39 1.31 -2.28
C LEU A 29 -12.83 1.48 -2.76
N PHE A 30 -13.30 2.72 -2.87
CA PHE A 30 -14.63 3.03 -3.35
C PHE A 30 -14.58 3.78 -4.69
N ASP A 31 -15.52 3.47 -5.58
CA ASP A 31 -15.86 4.28 -6.75
C ASP A 31 -16.68 5.49 -6.28
N ALA A 32 -16.07 6.67 -6.39
CA ALA A 32 -16.68 7.93 -5.93
C ALA A 32 -17.88 8.38 -6.79
N LYS A 33 -18.07 7.79 -7.97
CA LYS A 33 -19.14 8.12 -8.91
C LYS A 33 -20.29 7.12 -8.84
N ASN A 34 -20.10 5.95 -8.24
CA ASN A 34 -21.13 4.94 -8.08
C ASN A 34 -21.78 5.01 -6.69
N THR A 35 -22.94 5.66 -6.59
CA THR A 35 -23.65 5.85 -5.32
C THR A 35 -24.47 4.64 -4.86
N GLN A 36 -24.67 3.63 -5.72
CA GLN A 36 -25.44 2.43 -5.39
C GLN A 36 -24.55 1.30 -4.87
N SER A 37 -23.40 1.10 -5.52
CA SER A 37 -22.43 0.04 -5.20
C SER A 37 -21.01 0.61 -5.23
N ALA A 38 -20.72 1.48 -4.26
CA ALA A 38 -19.46 2.22 -4.22
C ALA A 38 -18.25 1.31 -3.94
N GLN A 39 -18.37 0.27 -3.12
CA GLN A 39 -17.21 -0.53 -2.70
C GLN A 39 -16.67 -1.40 -3.84
N VAL A 40 -15.40 -1.18 -4.20
CA VAL A 40 -14.66 -1.92 -5.24
C VAL A 40 -13.73 -2.97 -4.63
N LEU A 41 -13.13 -2.66 -3.47
CA LEU A 41 -12.22 -3.51 -2.71
C LEU A 41 -12.46 -3.30 -1.21
N GLY A 42 -12.36 -4.38 -0.43
CA GLY A 42 -12.27 -4.34 1.02
C GLY A 42 -11.28 -5.41 1.49
N GLN A 43 -10.32 -5.04 2.32
CA GLN A 43 -9.31 -5.93 2.87
C GLN A 43 -9.17 -5.70 4.37
N GLN A 44 -8.83 -6.78 5.09
CA GLN A 44 -8.52 -6.72 6.51
C GLN A 44 -7.19 -7.43 6.75
N TYR A 45 -6.30 -6.75 7.45
CA TYR A 45 -4.99 -7.26 7.85
C TYR A 45 -4.95 -7.35 9.37
N ASN A 46 -4.34 -8.42 9.86
CA ASN A 46 -4.17 -8.63 11.29
C ASN A 46 -2.82 -9.30 11.54
N GLU A 47 -1.81 -8.47 11.76
CA GLU A 47 -0.40 -8.85 11.76
C GLU A 47 0.21 -8.64 13.15
N ALA A 48 1.33 -9.30 13.44
CA ALA A 48 2.12 -8.98 14.63
C ALA A 48 2.68 -7.55 14.53
N LEU A 49 2.75 -6.81 15.64
CA LEU A 49 3.34 -5.48 15.65
C LEU A 49 4.87 -5.57 15.53
N THR A 50 5.39 -5.17 14.38
CA THR A 50 6.82 -4.96 14.13
C THR A 50 7.06 -3.54 13.60
N PRO A 51 8.32 -3.05 13.57
CA PRO A 51 8.64 -1.75 12.98
C PRO A 51 8.21 -1.60 11.50
N ASP A 52 8.13 -2.71 10.77
CA ASP A 52 7.85 -2.71 9.32
C ASP A 52 6.41 -3.08 8.96
N THR A 53 5.64 -3.65 9.91
CA THR A 53 4.29 -4.19 9.65
C THR A 53 3.36 -3.19 8.98
N ALA A 54 3.32 -1.94 9.46
CA ALA A 54 2.43 -0.93 8.91
C ALA A 54 2.75 -0.60 7.44
N ARG A 55 4.04 -0.62 7.08
CA ARG A 55 4.49 -0.39 5.70
C ARG A 55 4.19 -1.58 4.81
N HIS A 56 4.46 -2.79 5.30
CA HIS A 56 4.12 -4.03 4.58
C HIS A 56 2.64 -4.07 4.23
N ILE A 57 1.75 -3.82 5.20
CA ILE A 57 0.30 -3.77 4.96
C ILE A 57 -0.07 -2.68 3.94
N ALA A 58 0.59 -1.52 3.97
CA ALA A 58 0.34 -0.45 3.01
C ALA A 58 0.72 -0.87 1.58
N HIS A 59 1.84 -1.57 1.41
CA HIS A 59 2.29 -2.10 0.12
C HIS A 59 1.37 -3.19 -0.39
N GLU A 60 1.00 -4.14 0.45
CA GLU A 60 0.05 -5.20 0.10
C GLU A 60 -1.32 -4.63 -0.31
N PHE A 61 -1.81 -3.61 0.39
CA PHE A 61 -3.06 -2.93 0.03
C PHE A 61 -2.93 -2.15 -1.28
N ALA A 62 -1.79 -1.49 -1.53
CA ALA A 62 -1.53 -0.82 -2.80
C ALA A 62 -1.50 -1.82 -3.96
N ASP A 63 -0.84 -2.98 -3.79
CA ASP A 63 -0.76 -4.03 -4.79
C ASP A 63 -2.14 -4.65 -5.06
N ALA A 64 -2.99 -4.80 -4.03
CA ALA A 64 -4.38 -5.23 -4.20
C ALA A 64 -5.21 -4.22 -5.03
N ILE A 65 -4.99 -2.92 -4.85
CA ILE A 65 -5.62 -1.87 -5.67
C ILE A 65 -5.15 -1.98 -7.13
N ILE A 66 -3.84 -2.15 -7.37
CA ILE A 66 -3.28 -2.31 -8.72
C ILE A 66 -3.83 -3.57 -9.39
N ALA A 67 -3.88 -4.71 -8.69
CA ALA A 67 -4.48 -5.92 -9.22
C ALA A 67 -5.96 -5.71 -9.60
N ARG A 68 -6.71 -5.02 -8.75
CA ARG A 68 -8.15 -4.78 -8.96
C ARG A 68 -8.46 -3.82 -10.10
N LEU A 69 -7.69 -2.73 -10.24
CA LEU A 69 -7.91 -1.68 -11.24
C LEU A 69 -7.13 -1.93 -12.55
N GLY A 70 -5.99 -2.59 -12.47
CA GLY A 70 -5.11 -2.93 -13.59
C GLY A 70 -5.53 -4.20 -14.34
N GLY A 71 -6.68 -4.80 -14.02
CA GLY A 71 -7.17 -5.99 -14.71
C GLY A 71 -6.36 -7.27 -14.41
N GLY A 72 -5.86 -7.42 -13.18
CA GLY A 72 -5.07 -8.56 -12.74
C GLY A 72 -3.56 -8.41 -12.91
N ILE A 73 -3.07 -7.22 -13.24
CA ILE A 73 -1.63 -6.91 -13.21
C ILE A 73 -1.18 -6.90 -11.75
N ASN A 74 -0.13 -7.67 -11.43
CA ASN A 74 0.46 -7.67 -10.10
C ASN A 74 1.12 -6.33 -9.81
N GLY A 75 0.89 -5.81 -8.61
CA GLY A 75 1.65 -4.68 -8.09
C GLY A 75 3.10 -5.05 -7.80
N ILE A 76 3.90 -4.04 -7.46
CA ILE A 76 5.35 -4.17 -7.25
C ILE A 76 5.79 -3.58 -5.91
N ALA A 77 4.86 -3.17 -5.05
CA ALA A 77 5.20 -2.46 -3.83
C ALA A 77 6.00 -3.35 -2.86
N GLU A 78 5.84 -4.66 -2.95
CA GLU A 78 6.61 -5.64 -2.17
C GLU A 78 7.93 -6.09 -2.83
N SER A 79 8.25 -5.55 -4.01
CA SER A 79 9.47 -5.91 -4.73
C SER A 79 10.71 -5.19 -4.19
N LYS A 80 11.88 -5.73 -4.56
CA LYS A 80 13.20 -5.23 -4.14
C LYS A 80 14.07 -4.90 -5.34
N ILE A 81 14.91 -3.90 -5.19
CA ILE A 81 15.88 -3.44 -6.18
C ILE A 81 17.27 -3.84 -5.71
N PHE A 82 17.95 -4.65 -6.52
CA PHE A 82 19.35 -5.02 -6.32
C PHE A 82 20.24 -4.17 -7.23
N TYR A 83 21.30 -3.58 -6.68
CA TYR A 83 22.21 -2.69 -7.41
C TYR A 83 23.64 -2.79 -6.88
N ILE A 84 24.60 -2.33 -7.68
CA ILE A 84 26.01 -2.24 -7.26
C ILE A 84 26.25 -0.87 -6.64
N SER A 85 26.88 -0.84 -5.45
CA SER A 85 27.30 0.39 -4.80
C SER A 85 28.72 0.27 -4.25
N ASP A 86 29.44 1.39 -4.21
CA ASP A 86 30.78 1.54 -3.66
C ASP A 86 30.83 2.42 -2.40
N ARG A 87 29.68 2.65 -1.76
CA ARG A 87 29.52 3.54 -0.58
C ARG A 87 30.35 3.11 0.63
N SER A 88 30.70 1.82 0.74
CA SER A 88 31.57 1.26 1.78
C SER A 88 33.07 1.38 1.44
N GLY A 89 33.41 1.90 0.26
CA GLY A 89 34.78 1.94 -0.28
C GLY A 89 35.14 0.75 -1.18
N ASN A 90 34.27 -0.27 -1.26
CA ASN A 90 34.40 -1.41 -2.16
C ASN A 90 33.12 -1.62 -2.96
N LYS A 91 33.20 -2.16 -4.17
CA LYS A 91 32.01 -2.53 -4.96
C LYS A 91 31.32 -3.74 -4.34
N GLU A 92 30.08 -3.54 -3.92
CA GLU A 92 29.24 -4.55 -3.26
C GLU A 92 27.86 -4.61 -3.91
N VAL A 93 27.15 -5.72 -3.70
CA VAL A 93 25.73 -5.84 -4.04
C VAL A 93 24.92 -5.28 -2.88
N TRP A 94 24.06 -4.32 -3.19
CA TRP A 94 23.16 -3.67 -2.26
C TRP A 94 21.72 -3.99 -2.64
N GLU A 95 20.85 -3.95 -1.64
CA GLU A 95 19.42 -4.18 -1.77
C GLU A 95 18.69 -2.97 -1.16
N MET A 96 17.58 -2.59 -1.78
CA MET A 96 16.60 -1.70 -1.20
C MET A 96 15.20 -2.16 -1.61
N ASP A 97 14.18 -1.78 -0.87
CA ASP A 97 12.80 -2.00 -1.29
C ASP A 97 12.45 -1.12 -2.50
N TYR A 98 11.34 -1.41 -3.19
CA TYR A 98 10.86 -0.67 -4.36
C TYR A 98 10.79 0.86 -4.12
N ASP A 99 10.51 1.26 -2.88
CA ASP A 99 10.38 2.65 -2.42
C ASP A 99 11.72 3.28 -1.98
N GLY A 100 12.83 2.56 -2.08
CA GLY A 100 14.18 3.04 -1.78
C GLY A 100 14.61 2.92 -0.33
N ARG A 101 13.85 2.20 0.51
CA ARG A 101 14.23 1.88 1.90
C ARG A 101 15.26 0.76 1.99
#